data_AF-V9F938-F1
#
_entry.id   AF-V9F938-F1
#
_cell.length_a   1.000
_cell.length_b   1.000
_cell.length_c   1.000
_cell.angle_alpha   90.00
_cell.angle_beta   90.00
_cell.angle_gamma   90.00
#
_symmetry.space_group_name_H-M   'P 1'
#
loop_
_entity.id
_entity.type
_entity.pdbx_description
1 polymer ?
#
loop_
_entity_poly.entity_id
_entity_poly.type
_entity_poly.pdbx_seq_one_letter_code
_entity_poly.pdbx_strand_id
1 'polypeptide(L)' 'MFTWMMDVAILNAYTLIKTTRPSAVEVLSTRKFKPRIAYILTSNEKQNKRRREVEAKSSHRDT' A
#
# COMPACT_ATOMS: atom_id res chain seq x y z
N MET A 1 8.20 1.43 19.68
CA MET A 1 8.94 0.30 19.08
C MET A 1 8.46 -0.02 17.66
N PHE A 2 7.21 -0.46 17.46
CA PHE A 2 6.71 -0.95 16.16
C PHE A 2 6.74 0.08 15.01
N THR A 3 6.27 1.30 15.24
CA THR A 3 6.24 2.36 14.23
C THR A 3 7.63 2.75 13.74
N TRP A 4 8.61 2.78 14.65
CA TRP A 4 9.98 3.14 14.33
C TRP A 4 10.68 2.07 13.48
N MET A 5 10.43 0.79 13.77
CA MET A 5 10.91 -0.32 12.93
C MET A 5 10.33 -0.25 11.51
N MET A 6 9.04 0.12 11.38
CA MET A 6 8.43 0.32 10.06
C MET A 6 9.07 1.45 9.27
N ASP A 7 9.40 2.56 9.93
CA ASP A 7 10.08 3.69 9.28
C ASP A 7 11.47 3.29 8.77
N VAL A 8 12.24 2.54 9.57
CA VAL A 8 13.55 2.00 9.17
C VAL A 8 13.42 1.02 8.00
N ALA A 9 12.44 0.11 8.04
CA ALA A 9 12.21 -0.84 6.96
C ALA A 9 11.85 -0.14 5.64
N ILE A 10 11.02 0.91 5.68
CA ILE A 10 10.64 1.70 4.50
C ILE A 10 11.84 2.44 3.92
N LEU A 11 12.70 3.01 4.76
CA LEU A 11 13.93 3.68 4.32
C LEU A 11 14.93 2.70 3.68
N ASN A 12 15.10 1.52 4.27
CA ASN A 12 15.96 0.48 3.72
C ASN A 12 15.44 -0.02 2.38
N ALA A 13 14.14 -0.24 2.25
CA ALA A 13 13.50 -0.65 0.99
C ALA A 13 13.67 0.43 -0.10
N TYR A 14 13.49 1.71 0.24
CA TYR A 14 13.72 2.81 -0.70
C TYR A 14 15.17 2.82 -1.20
N THR A 15 16.14 2.70 -0.29
CA THR A 15 17.56 2.66 -0.62
C THR A 15 17.92 1.48 -1.51
N LEU A 16 17.37 0.30 -1.20
CA LEU A 16 17.58 -0.90 -2.01
C LEU A 16 17.02 -0.75 -3.43
N ILE A 17 15.82 -0.19 -3.59
CA ILE A 17 15.23 0.03 -4.92
C ILE A 17 16.02 1.10 -5.68
N LYS A 18 16.44 2.18 -5.01
CA LYS A 18 17.26 3.23 -5.64
C LYS A 18 18.59 2.72 -6.17
N THR A 19 19.20 1.75 -5.49
CA THR A 19 20.47 1.15 -5.90
C THR A 19 20.30 0.09 -6.99
N THR A 20 19.27 -0.76 -6.90
CA THR A 20 19.07 -1.88 -7.83
C THR A 20 18.28 -1.50 -9.08
N ARG A 21 17.35 -0.53 -8.98
CA ARG A 21 16.44 -0.09 -10.06
C ARG A 21 16.19 1.42 -9.96
N PRO A 22 17.19 2.26 -10.25
CA PRO A 22 17.09 3.71 -10.08
C PRO A 22 15.92 4.32 -10.89
N SER A 23 15.64 3.82 -12.10
CA SER A 23 14.52 4.28 -12.94
C SER A 23 13.14 4.07 -12.31
N ALA A 24 12.98 3.08 -11.42
CA ALA A 24 11.71 2.81 -10.75
C ALA A 24 11.35 3.86 -9.68
N VAL A 25 12.34 4.62 -9.21
CA VAL A 25 12.19 5.64 -8.15
C VAL A 25 12.69 7.02 -8.57
N GLU A 26 13.05 7.21 -9.83
CA GLU A 26 13.61 8.46 -10.37
C GLU A 26 12.73 9.68 -10.11
N VAL A 27 11.40 9.51 -10.22
CA VAL A 27 10.40 10.56 -9.97
C VAL A 27 9.80 10.47 -8.55
N LEU A 28 10.29 9.53 -7.73
CA LEU A 28 9.72 9.21 -6.42
C LEU A 28 10.64 9.68 -5.29
N SER A 29 10.22 10.76 -4.61
CA SER A 29 10.86 11.15 -3.36
C SER A 29 10.52 10.18 -2.22
N THR A 30 11.38 10.11 -1.20
CA THR A 30 11.17 9.33 0.02
C THR A 30 9.81 9.64 0.66
N ARG A 31 9.39 10.91 0.64
CA ARG A 31 8.07 11.35 1.15
C ARG A 31 6.90 10.75 0.38
N LYS A 32 7.05 10.53 -0.94
CA LYS A 32 6.03 9.88 -1.78
C LYS A 32 6.11 8.35 -1.74
N PHE A 33 7.25 7.79 -1.37
CA PHE A 33 7.46 6.35 -1.28
C PHE A 33 6.63 5.69 -0.17
N LYS A 34 6.67 6.24 1.04
CA LYS A 34 5.88 5.75 2.19
C LYS A 34 4.37 5.64 1.91
N PRO A 35 3.67 6.68 1.43
CA PRO A 35 2.24 6.57 1.11
C PRO A 35 1.97 5.62 -0.07
N ARG A 36 2.91 5.47 -1.02
CA ARG A 36 2.75 4.53 -2.13
C ARG A 36 2.81 3.07 -1.67
N ILE A 37 3.74 2.73 -0.77
CA ILE A 37 3.80 1.40 -0.15
C ILE A 37 2.53 1.14 0.67
N ALA A 38 2.10 2.09 1.48
CA ALA A 38 0.84 1.97 2.23
C ALA A 38 -0.36 1.71 1.32
N TYR A 39 -0.46 2.44 0.20
CA TYR A 39 -1.52 2.23 -0.79
C TYR A 39 -1.47 0.81 -1.39
N ILE A 40 -0.29 0.33 -1.80
CA ILE A 40 -0.14 -1.01 -2.37
C ILE A 40 -0.54 -2.08 -1.36
N LEU A 41 -0.04 -1.99 -0.13
CA LEU A 41 -0.33 -2.95 0.94
C LEU A 41 -1.82 -3.00 1.31
N THR A 42 -2.51 -1.86 1.25
CA THR A 42 -3.93 -1.76 1.61
C THR A 42 -4.88 -1.91 0.42
N SER A 43 -4.37 -1.98 -0.81
CA SER A 43 -5.19 -2.01 -2.03
C SER A 43 -6.09 -3.24 -2.11
N ASN A 44 -5.54 -4.42 -1.79
CA ASN A 44 -6.28 -5.69 -1.76
C ASN A 44 -7.37 -5.69 -0.69
N GLU A 45 -7.08 -5.14 0.49
CA GLU A 45 -8.05 -5.02 1.57
C GLU A 45 -9.19 -4.06 1.21
N LYS A 46 -8.86 -2.94 0.54
CA LYS A 46 -9.86 -2.02 -0.01
C LYS A 46 -10.77 -2.68 -1.04
N GLN A 47 -10.20 -3.51 -1.93
CA GLN A 47 -10.97 -4.24 -2.94
C GLN A 47 -11.87 -5.30 -2.30
N ASN A 48 -11.35 -6.07 -1.34
CA ASN A 48 -12.13 -7.07 -0.61
C ASN A 48 -13.25 -6.45 0.21
N LYS A 49 -13.00 -5.31 0.87
CA LYS A 49 -14.03 -4.57 1.60
C LYS A 49 -15.17 -4.13 0.66
N ARG A 50 -14.83 -3.57 -0.51
CA ARG A 50 -15.83 -3.19 -1.52
C ARG A 50 -16.66 -4.37 -2.03
N ARG A 51 -16.03 -5.53 -2.24
CA ARG A 51 -16.76 -6.75 -2.66
C ARG A 51 -17.79 -7.18 -1.61
N ARG A 52 -17.38 -7.25 -0.34
CA ARG A 52 -18.28 -7.57 0.78
C ARG A 52 -19.44 -6.58 0.91
N GLU A 53 -19.18 -5.28 0.72
CA GLU A 53 -20.23 -4.25 0.74
C GLU A 53 -21.24 -4.40 -0.42
N VAL A 54 -20.79 -4.84 -1.60
CA VAL A 54 -21.69 -5.12 -2.74
C VAL A 54 -22.51 -6.38 -2.49
N GLU A 55 -21.90 -7.46 -2.01
CA GLU A 55 -22.57 -8.73 -1.68
C GLU A 55 -23.62 -8.57 -0.58
N ALA A 56 -23.32 -7.77 0.46
CA ALA A 56 -24.28 -7.47 1.52
C ALA A 56 -25.49 -6.67 1.00
N LYS A 57 -25.28 -5.79 0.01
CA LYS A 57 -26.37 -5.00 -0.61
C LYS A 57 -27.24 -5.81 -1.57
N SER A 58 -26.66 -6.78 -2.31
CA SER A 58 -27.48 -7.68 -3.15
C SER A 58 -28.32 -8.62 -2.29
N SER A 59 -27.74 -9.18 -1.22
CA SER A 59 -28.46 -10.06 -0.30
C SER A 59 -29.66 -9.41 0.38
N HIS A 60 -29.66 -8.09 0.57
CA HIS A 60 -30.77 -7.36 1.20
C HIS A 60 -31.85 -6.91 0.20
N ARG A 61 -31.59 -7.06 -1.10
CA ARG A 61 -32.53 -6.69 -2.17
C ARG A 61 -33.38 -7.87 -2.64
N ASP A 62 -32.94 -9.09 -2.32
CA ASP A 62 -33.59 -10.36 -2.69
C ASP A 62 -34.43 -10.97 -1.53
N THR A 63 -34.58 -10.24 -0.41
CA THR A 63 -35.50 -10.54 0.71
C THR A 63 -36.58 -9.47 0.81
#